data_AF-A0A3A4R1L4-F1
#
_entry.id   AF-A0A3A4R1L4-F1
#
_cell.length_a   1.000
_cell.length_b   1.000
_cell.length_c   1.000
_cell.angle_alpha   90.00
_cell.angle_beta   90.00
_cell.angle_gamma   90.00
#
_symmetry.space_group_name_H-M   'P 1'
#
loop_
_entity.id
_entity.type
_entity.pdbx_description
1 polymer ?
#
loop_
_entity_poly.entity_id
_entity_poly.type
_entity_poly.pdbx_seq_one_letter_code
_entity_poly.pdbx_strand_id
1 'polypeptide(L)'
;MRFISLFLHLPACLVITICISSCYTAQSQSSVRSYDTIKPFYNPQEMVTVWGNYSLDERRSLDEAIRSVYSRLDYEEPSAAIYGDLGLLCYQRCRLDESIDMYSKALSLQPSNPDYNYIISCAYYFAKKYDKAKNYLNLAKQLGVRIDPDSAVFFRKTSPDVVELYRARITFNLEKPYEKKGLYVNSVEEMLALPDDEIDLATTALLLSREASAKLFNKTFDIVAYRNKIDRMVDDVLTEIGTETRPSWIVNELNKYIYGKQKFSVPEGDAAELQQPRYHLMNTMLDYNKGVCMSLSLLYLSLAERMRLPVFGVVVPGHFFVRYDDLVHTINIETTILGREFNDAHYQKEYPNIYTSETMYYKNLTKRETIGCYLNNFGSFYLAQNRLDDAIRVLTMAIQVTPYFTEPYINLGHVYQVKDELDLAAKAYKEGLKFNSVHQKLLLGLGRVYFLKGDIDMALEEFKMARASAGNDPEIGYHMGVAYSAKGMHTEAIRELKTSIANEPDSIKIHQLLAHEYYYTQNYTEAWKEVKTLRSLGHRIDANFLKILREACPEPEG
;
A
#
# COMPACT_ATOMS: atom_id res chain seq x y z
N MET A 1 59.62 -2.35 5.61
CA MET A 1 60.00 -2.29 7.04
C MET A 1 58.88 -2.95 7.83
N ARG A 2 59.12 -4.16 8.37
CA ARG A 2 59.17 -4.47 9.84
C ARG A 2 57.85 -4.12 10.56
N PHE A 3 57.18 -4.96 11.37
CA PHE A 3 57.36 -6.32 11.91
C PHE A 3 56.17 -6.62 12.86
N ILE A 4 55.89 -7.90 13.18
CA ILE A 4 55.30 -8.47 14.44
C ILE A 4 53.76 -8.31 14.62
N SER A 5 52.88 -9.34 14.53
CA SER A 5 52.66 -10.60 15.28
C SER A 5 52.37 -10.45 16.80
N LEU A 6 51.14 -10.71 17.26
CA LEU A 6 50.86 -11.73 18.30
C LEU A 6 49.33 -11.92 18.52
N PHE A 7 48.94 -13.20 18.59
CA PHE A 7 47.67 -13.71 19.09
C PHE A 7 47.47 -13.43 20.59
N LEU A 8 46.22 -13.32 21.06
CA LEU A 8 45.63 -14.17 22.13
C LEU A 8 44.15 -13.82 22.44
N HIS A 9 43.32 -14.87 22.40
CA HIS A 9 42.06 -15.12 23.13
C HIS A 9 40.70 -14.50 22.71
N LEU A 10 39.86 -15.38 22.12
CA LEU A 10 38.38 -15.45 22.18
C LEU A 10 37.90 -15.71 23.64
N PRO A 11 36.60 -15.50 24.04
CA PRO A 11 35.40 -15.79 23.24
C PRO A 11 34.12 -14.90 23.42
N ALA A 12 33.18 -15.16 22.50
CA ALA A 12 31.70 -15.19 22.65
C ALA A 12 30.84 -13.90 22.48
N CYS A 13 29.97 -14.00 21.47
CA CYS A 13 28.53 -13.69 21.45
C CYS A 13 28.01 -12.29 20.99
N LEU A 14 27.26 -12.39 19.89
CA LEU A 14 25.99 -11.74 19.53
C LEU A 14 25.98 -10.33 18.89
N VAL A 15 25.64 -10.34 17.59
CA VAL A 15 24.38 -9.82 17.01
C VAL A 15 24.39 -8.50 16.21
N ILE A 16 23.93 -8.67 14.96
CA ILE A 16 23.34 -7.74 13.97
C ILE A 16 24.30 -6.94 13.08
N THR A 17 24.34 -7.33 11.80
CA THR A 17 24.57 -6.39 10.69
C THR A 17 23.60 -6.70 9.56
N ILE A 18 22.99 -5.61 9.09
CA ILE A 18 21.97 -5.47 8.04
C ILE A 18 22.59 -5.68 6.64
N CYS A 19 21.76 -6.15 5.72
CA CYS A 19 22.06 -6.38 4.30
C CYS A 19 22.33 -5.10 3.48
N ILE A 20 22.91 -5.37 2.30
CA ILE A 20 22.93 -4.62 1.03
C ILE A 20 24.16 -3.74 0.80
N SER A 21 25.07 -4.23 -0.05
CA SER A 21 25.30 -3.70 -1.40
C SER A 21 26.60 -4.23 -2.02
N SER A 22 26.54 -4.85 -3.20
CA SER A 22 27.32 -4.45 -4.39
C SER A 22 27.27 -5.52 -5.49
N CYS A 23 26.90 -5.03 -6.67
CA CYS A 23 26.99 -5.69 -7.96
C CYS A 23 28.45 -5.69 -8.50
N TYR A 24 28.79 -6.74 -9.24
CA TYR A 24 29.84 -6.86 -10.29
C TYR A 24 31.34 -6.68 -9.93
N THR A 25 32.14 -7.76 -10.03
CA THR A 25 33.15 -8.01 -11.10
C THR A 25 34.05 -9.23 -10.79
N ALA A 26 34.55 -9.85 -11.87
CA ALA A 26 35.74 -10.73 -11.98
C ALA A 26 35.63 -12.27 -11.71
N GLN A 27 35.58 -12.99 -12.83
CA GLN A 27 36.33 -14.20 -13.23
C GLN A 27 36.74 -15.27 -12.21
N SER A 28 36.29 -16.50 -12.53
CA SER A 28 36.98 -17.80 -12.41
C SER A 28 37.75 -18.10 -11.12
N GLN A 29 37.17 -18.94 -10.27
CA GLN A 29 37.73 -20.26 -9.96
C GLN A 29 36.76 -21.05 -9.07
N SER A 30 36.76 -22.36 -9.31
CA SER A 30 36.08 -23.40 -8.56
C SER A 30 36.18 -23.23 -7.04
N SER A 31 35.04 -23.02 -6.39
CA SER A 31 34.83 -23.48 -5.02
C SER A 31 33.34 -23.71 -4.82
N VAL A 32 32.98 -24.96 -4.61
CA VAL A 32 31.68 -25.41 -4.07
C VAL A 32 31.35 -24.52 -2.88
N ARG A 33 30.41 -23.57 -3.04
CA ARG A 33 29.87 -22.82 -1.91
C ARG A 33 28.81 -23.68 -1.25
N SER A 34 29.01 -23.98 0.03
CA SER A 34 28.05 -24.68 0.87
C SER A 34 26.70 -23.97 0.85
N TYR A 35 25.63 -24.74 0.67
CA TYR A 35 24.24 -24.27 0.64
C TYR A 35 23.68 -23.93 2.05
N ASP A 36 24.54 -23.58 3.01
CA ASP A 36 24.19 -23.44 4.44
C ASP A 36 23.38 -22.17 4.80
N THR A 37 22.79 -21.46 3.82
CA THR A 37 22.01 -20.25 4.09
C THR A 37 20.68 -20.16 3.34
N ILE A 38 20.06 -21.30 2.96
CA ILE A 38 18.64 -21.28 2.58
C ILE A 38 17.81 -21.31 3.86
N LYS A 39 17.49 -20.13 4.41
CA LYS A 39 16.48 -20.05 5.47
C LYS A 39 15.11 -20.42 4.89
N PRO A 40 14.31 -21.27 5.56
CA PRO A 40 12.93 -21.48 5.16
C PRO A 40 12.17 -20.14 5.23
N PHE A 41 11.59 -19.73 4.11
CA PHE A 41 10.63 -18.63 4.08
C PHE A 41 9.35 -19.12 4.78
N TYR A 42 9.10 -18.61 6.00
CA TYR A 42 7.91 -18.96 6.78
C TYR A 42 6.63 -18.24 6.30
N ASN A 43 6.71 -17.46 5.21
CA ASN A 43 5.60 -16.71 4.63
C ASN A 43 5.19 -17.26 3.23
N PRO A 44 4.09 -18.02 3.15
CA PRO A 44 3.54 -18.53 1.89
C PRO A 44 3.09 -17.46 0.88
N GLN A 45 2.73 -16.25 1.34
CA GLN A 45 2.33 -15.14 0.46
C GLN A 45 3.54 -14.48 -0.22
N GLU A 46 4.68 -14.41 0.47
CA GLU A 46 5.95 -13.99 -0.14
C GLU A 46 6.38 -14.98 -1.22
N MET A 47 6.20 -16.28 -1.03
CA MET A 47 6.60 -17.30 -2.04
C MET A 47 5.91 -17.13 -3.40
N VAL A 48 4.59 -16.91 -3.43
CA VAL A 48 3.83 -16.70 -4.68
C VAL A 48 4.21 -15.37 -5.34
N THR A 49 4.48 -14.35 -4.52
CA THR A 49 4.84 -12.99 -4.97
C THR A 49 6.28 -12.90 -5.48
N VAL A 50 7.22 -13.56 -4.81
CA VAL A 50 8.63 -13.62 -5.18
C VAL A 50 8.82 -14.48 -6.44
N TRP A 51 8.01 -15.54 -6.65
CA TRP A 51 8.14 -16.39 -7.85
C TRP A 51 7.89 -15.66 -9.17
N GLY A 52 6.91 -14.73 -9.17
CA GLY A 52 6.64 -13.82 -10.28
C GLY A 52 7.80 -12.89 -10.62
N ASN A 53 8.62 -12.56 -9.62
CA ASN A 53 9.70 -11.57 -9.67
C ASN A 53 11.11 -12.15 -9.88
N TYR A 54 11.29 -13.48 -9.90
CA TYR A 54 12.60 -14.05 -10.24
C TYR A 54 12.93 -13.78 -11.70
N SER A 55 14.15 -13.31 -11.92
CA SER A 55 14.78 -13.27 -13.23
C SER A 55 14.87 -14.68 -13.85
N LEU A 56 14.97 -14.74 -15.17
CA LEU A 56 15.11 -16.00 -15.92
C LEU A 56 16.33 -16.82 -15.45
N ASP A 57 17.39 -16.14 -15.02
CA ASP A 57 18.63 -16.74 -14.51
C ASP A 57 18.46 -17.37 -13.12
N GLU A 58 17.67 -16.77 -12.23
CA GLU A 58 17.41 -17.37 -10.91
C GLU A 58 16.48 -18.59 -11.01
N ARG A 59 15.51 -18.56 -11.93
CA ARG A 59 14.67 -19.73 -12.25
C ARG A 59 15.51 -20.88 -12.79
N ARG A 60 16.48 -20.58 -13.65
CA ARG A 60 17.44 -21.54 -14.18
C ARG A 60 18.36 -22.09 -13.09
N SER A 61 18.80 -21.23 -12.16
CA SER A 61 19.60 -21.63 -10.99
C SER A 61 18.87 -22.61 -10.08
N LEU A 62 17.56 -22.46 -9.88
CA LEU A 62 16.74 -23.41 -9.10
C LEU A 62 16.62 -24.77 -9.80
N ASP A 63 16.41 -24.79 -11.12
CA ASP A 63 16.34 -26.05 -11.88
C ASP A 63 17.70 -26.78 -11.94
N GLU A 64 18.81 -26.04 -11.91
CA GLU A 64 20.17 -26.59 -11.79
C GLU A 64 20.44 -27.11 -10.38
N ALA A 65 19.98 -26.40 -9.33
CA ALA A 65 20.07 -26.84 -7.95
C ALA A 65 19.25 -28.12 -7.71
N ILE A 66 18.01 -28.18 -8.19
CA ILE A 66 17.16 -29.39 -8.12
C ILE A 66 17.88 -30.57 -8.80
N ARG A 67 18.42 -30.38 -10.01
CA ARG A 67 19.18 -31.42 -10.73
C ARG A 67 20.43 -31.86 -9.96
N SER A 68 21.16 -30.91 -9.37
CA SER A 68 22.35 -31.20 -8.57
C SER A 68 22.00 -32.04 -7.33
N VAL A 69 20.92 -31.70 -6.61
CA VAL A 69 20.50 -32.48 -5.44
C VAL A 69 19.92 -33.84 -5.84
N TYR A 70 19.22 -33.94 -6.98
CA TYR A 70 18.81 -35.25 -7.53
C TYR A 70 20.01 -36.14 -7.85
N SER A 71 21.09 -35.60 -8.45
CA SER A 71 22.29 -36.38 -8.74
C SER A 71 23.02 -36.91 -7.49
N ARG A 72 22.76 -36.32 -6.32
CA ARG A 72 23.26 -36.85 -5.04
C ARG A 72 22.57 -38.15 -4.66
N LEU A 73 21.30 -38.34 -5.03
CA LEU A 73 20.58 -39.60 -4.78
C LEU A 73 21.13 -40.80 -5.58
N ASP A 74 21.95 -40.54 -6.61
CA ASP A 74 22.58 -41.60 -7.41
C ASP A 74 23.82 -42.19 -6.72
N TYR A 75 24.41 -41.48 -5.75
CA TYR A 75 25.69 -41.88 -5.11
C TYR A 75 25.72 -41.72 -3.57
N GLU A 76 24.75 -41.03 -2.96
CA GLU A 76 24.57 -40.92 -1.51
C GLU A 76 23.38 -41.76 -1.03
N GLU A 77 23.45 -42.30 0.19
CA GLU A 77 22.29 -42.97 0.80
C GLU A 77 21.15 -41.97 1.02
N PRO A 78 19.91 -42.27 0.58
CA PRO A 78 18.79 -41.35 0.72
C PRO A 78 18.49 -41.02 2.19
N SER A 79 18.66 -39.75 2.56
CA SER A 79 18.46 -39.26 3.92
C SER A 79 17.27 -38.28 4.01
N ALA A 80 16.74 -38.11 5.22
CA ALA A 80 15.66 -37.17 5.48
C ALA A 80 16.04 -35.73 5.10
N ALA A 81 17.32 -35.36 5.24
CA ALA A 81 17.85 -34.04 4.86
C ALA A 81 17.84 -33.84 3.34
N ILE A 82 18.31 -34.81 2.57
CA ILE A 82 18.32 -34.72 1.10
C ILE A 82 16.89 -34.60 0.54
N TYR A 83 15.96 -35.37 1.09
CA TYR A 83 14.54 -35.25 0.74
C TYR A 83 13.91 -33.93 1.21
N GLY A 84 14.31 -33.42 2.38
CA GLY A 84 13.86 -32.11 2.87
C GLY A 84 14.33 -30.96 1.97
N ASP A 85 15.59 -30.98 1.54
CA ASP A 85 16.18 -30.00 0.63
C ASP A 85 15.51 -30.04 -0.75
N LEU A 86 15.32 -31.24 -1.33
CA LEU A 86 14.57 -31.42 -2.57
C LEU A 86 13.12 -30.94 -2.44
N GLY A 87 12.47 -31.26 -1.32
CA GLY A 87 11.12 -30.81 -1.02
C GLY A 87 11.00 -29.30 -0.98
N LEU A 88 11.97 -28.62 -0.38
CA LEU A 88 12.04 -27.16 -0.28
C LEU A 88 12.29 -26.52 -1.65
N LEU A 89 13.24 -27.04 -2.42
CA LEU A 89 13.55 -26.52 -3.75
C LEU A 89 12.37 -26.73 -4.72
N CYS A 90 11.71 -27.89 -4.67
CA CYS A 90 10.49 -28.14 -5.44
C CYS A 90 9.32 -27.25 -4.99
N TYR A 91 9.19 -27.00 -3.68
CA TYR A 91 8.21 -26.07 -3.12
C TYR A 91 8.44 -24.65 -3.64
N GLN A 92 9.68 -24.17 -3.59
CA GLN A 92 10.13 -22.88 -4.12
C GLN A 92 9.95 -22.78 -5.64
N ARG A 93 10.01 -23.90 -6.37
CA ARG A 93 9.75 -23.96 -7.82
C ARG A 93 8.26 -24.12 -8.17
N CYS A 94 7.36 -24.06 -7.18
CA CYS A 94 5.92 -24.33 -7.34
C CYS A 94 5.59 -25.71 -7.93
N ARG A 95 6.52 -26.68 -7.84
CA ARG A 95 6.33 -28.08 -8.21
C ARG A 95 5.70 -28.82 -7.03
N LEU A 96 4.44 -28.48 -6.76
CA LEU A 96 3.79 -28.83 -5.48
C LEU A 96 3.66 -30.33 -5.24
N ASP A 97 3.31 -31.13 -6.26
CA ASP A 97 3.19 -32.58 -6.08
C ASP A 97 4.55 -33.25 -5.81
N GLU A 98 5.62 -32.76 -6.43
CA GLU A 98 6.99 -33.24 -6.17
C GLU A 98 7.48 -32.79 -4.81
N SER A 99 7.19 -31.56 -4.41
CA SER A 99 7.46 -31.08 -3.04
C SER A 99 6.78 -31.97 -2.00
N ILE A 100 5.51 -32.30 -2.22
CA ILE A 100 4.75 -33.20 -1.34
C ILE A 100 5.38 -34.59 -1.30
N ASP A 101 5.79 -35.16 -2.44
CA ASP A 101 6.44 -36.47 -2.50
C ASP A 101 7.76 -36.48 -1.72
N MET A 102 8.61 -35.47 -1.95
CA MET A 102 9.91 -35.34 -1.27
C MET A 102 9.73 -35.14 0.24
N TYR A 103 8.84 -34.25 0.68
CA TYR A 103 8.58 -34.11 2.12
C TYR A 103 7.90 -35.33 2.73
N SER A 104 7.09 -36.07 1.98
CA SER A 104 6.53 -37.34 2.47
C SER A 104 7.63 -38.38 2.70
N LYS A 105 8.63 -38.45 1.81
CA LYS A 105 9.82 -39.30 1.98
C LYS A 105 10.68 -38.82 3.16
N ALA A 106 10.91 -37.52 3.30
CA ALA A 106 11.62 -36.96 4.44
C ALA A 106 10.94 -37.29 5.78
N LEU A 107 9.61 -37.16 5.83
CA LEU A 107 8.80 -37.49 7.01
C LEU A 107 8.70 -38.99 7.28
N SER A 108 8.83 -39.86 6.26
CA SER A 108 8.93 -41.31 6.50
C SER A 108 10.19 -41.70 7.28
N LEU A 109 11.25 -40.88 7.14
CA LEU A 109 12.54 -41.06 7.83
C LEU A 109 12.60 -40.27 9.15
N GLN A 110 11.96 -39.09 9.21
CA GLN A 110 11.88 -38.24 10.41
C GLN A 110 10.44 -37.75 10.65
N PRO A 111 9.54 -38.60 11.19
CA PRO A 111 8.13 -38.26 11.35
C PRO A 111 7.87 -37.08 12.29
N SER A 112 8.74 -36.89 13.28
CA SER A 112 8.66 -35.85 14.32
C SER A 112 9.39 -34.57 13.95
N ASN A 113 9.80 -34.36 12.68
CA ASN A 113 10.45 -33.12 12.28
C ASN A 113 9.42 -31.97 12.16
N PRO A 114 9.50 -30.94 13.01
CA PRO A 114 8.51 -29.86 13.05
C PRO A 114 8.42 -29.07 11.75
N ASP A 115 9.57 -28.76 11.14
CA ASP A 115 9.64 -27.93 9.92
C ASP A 115 9.09 -28.66 8.70
N TYR A 116 9.37 -29.97 8.56
CA TYR A 116 8.84 -30.77 7.46
C TYR A 116 7.33 -30.89 7.52
N ASN A 117 6.78 -31.10 8.72
CA ASN A 117 5.33 -31.12 8.96
C ASN A 117 4.68 -29.77 8.63
N TYR A 118 5.36 -28.65 8.92
CA TYR A 118 4.86 -27.32 8.58
C TYR A 118 4.89 -27.08 7.05
N ILE A 119 6.02 -27.29 6.38
CA ILE A 119 6.17 -26.97 4.96
C ILE A 119 5.31 -27.89 4.08
N ILE A 120 5.20 -29.19 4.41
CA ILE A 120 4.30 -30.09 3.68
C ILE A 120 2.83 -29.68 3.86
N SER A 121 2.46 -29.11 5.02
CA SER A 121 1.10 -28.60 5.24
C SER A 121 0.79 -27.44 4.29
N CYS A 122 1.76 -26.54 4.07
CA CYS A 122 1.64 -25.45 3.11
C CYS A 122 1.57 -25.99 1.67
N ALA A 123 2.38 -26.99 1.32
CA ALA A 123 2.36 -27.62 0.00
C ALA A 123 1.00 -28.31 -0.30
N TYR A 124 0.46 -29.07 0.65
CA TYR A 124 -0.89 -29.66 0.53
C TYR A 124 -1.98 -28.62 0.38
N TYR A 125 -1.87 -27.49 1.08
CA TYR A 125 -2.83 -26.41 0.96
C TYR A 125 -2.82 -25.77 -0.44
N PHE A 126 -1.64 -25.42 -0.97
CA PHE A 126 -1.55 -24.85 -2.33
C PHE A 126 -2.00 -25.84 -3.40
N ALA A 127 -1.82 -27.14 -3.16
CA ALA A 127 -2.36 -28.22 -3.98
C ALA A 127 -3.88 -28.44 -3.78
N LYS A 128 -4.56 -27.62 -2.99
CA LYS A 128 -6.01 -27.67 -2.66
C LYS A 128 -6.45 -28.96 -1.95
N LYS A 129 -5.53 -29.62 -1.24
CA LYS A 129 -5.75 -30.87 -0.48
C LYS A 129 -5.86 -30.53 1.02
N TYR A 130 -6.95 -29.86 1.40
CA TYR A 130 -7.08 -29.16 2.69
C TYR A 130 -7.08 -30.08 3.92
N ASP A 131 -7.68 -31.27 3.87
CA ASP A 131 -7.71 -32.18 5.02
C ASP A 131 -6.31 -32.66 5.41
N LYS A 132 -5.48 -32.94 4.40
CA LYS A 132 -4.08 -33.31 4.61
C LYS A 132 -3.29 -32.12 5.15
N ALA A 133 -3.50 -30.92 4.61
CA ALA A 133 -2.86 -29.70 5.09
C ALA A 133 -3.15 -29.48 6.59
N LYS A 134 -4.41 -29.65 7.02
CA LYS A 134 -4.81 -29.52 8.42
C LYS A 134 -4.09 -30.52 9.34
N ASN A 135 -4.02 -31.78 8.94
CA ASN A 135 -3.40 -32.83 9.76
C ASN A 135 -1.90 -32.57 10.00
N TYR A 136 -1.17 -32.23 8.94
CA TYR A 136 0.26 -31.94 9.04
C TYR A 136 0.54 -30.65 9.81
N LEU A 137 -0.30 -29.62 9.67
CA LEU A 137 -0.18 -28.41 10.47
C LEU A 137 -0.36 -28.67 11.98
N ASN A 138 -1.36 -29.48 12.34
CA ASN A 138 -1.62 -29.82 13.74
C ASN A 138 -0.45 -30.62 14.34
N LEU A 139 0.15 -31.52 13.55
CA LEU A 139 1.35 -32.25 13.96
C LEU A 139 2.55 -31.31 14.15
N ALA A 140 2.77 -30.37 13.22
CA ALA A 140 3.84 -29.36 13.35
C ALA A 140 3.70 -28.52 14.64
N LYS A 141 2.47 -28.14 15.02
CA LYS A 141 2.20 -27.43 16.28
C LYS A 141 2.52 -28.27 17.51
N GLN A 142 2.10 -29.54 17.53
CA GLN A 142 2.42 -30.46 18.63
C GLN A 142 3.93 -30.63 18.83
N LEU A 143 4.69 -30.50 17.74
CA LEU A 143 6.15 -30.57 17.73
C LEU A 143 6.85 -29.23 18.02
N GLY A 144 6.10 -28.16 18.33
CA GLY A 144 6.62 -26.90 18.85
C GLY A 144 6.86 -25.77 17.84
N VAL A 145 6.38 -25.88 16.59
CA VAL A 145 6.47 -24.77 15.61
C VAL A 145 5.61 -23.59 16.06
N ARG A 146 6.22 -22.41 16.22
CA ARG A 146 5.49 -21.14 16.39
C ARG A 146 5.04 -20.63 15.03
N ILE A 147 3.73 -20.53 14.82
CA ILE A 147 3.14 -19.99 13.60
C ILE A 147 2.90 -18.49 13.80
N ASP A 148 3.46 -17.68 12.92
CA ASP A 148 3.18 -16.24 12.88
C ASP A 148 1.69 -16.00 12.64
N PRO A 149 1.00 -15.16 13.43
CA PRO A 149 -0.39 -14.76 13.19
C PRO A 149 -0.67 -14.22 11.77
N ASP A 150 0.31 -13.59 11.12
CA ASP A 150 0.17 -13.12 9.73
C ASP A 150 0.32 -14.28 8.73
N SER A 151 1.09 -15.32 9.07
CA SER A 151 1.10 -16.61 8.33
C SER A 151 -0.15 -17.46 8.62
N ALA A 152 -0.83 -17.23 9.75
CA ALA A 152 -2.09 -17.89 10.13
C ALA A 152 -3.28 -17.47 9.27
N VAL A 153 -3.11 -16.39 8.50
CA VAL A 153 -4.03 -15.95 7.43
C VAL A 153 -4.36 -17.08 6.45
N PHE A 154 -3.41 -17.98 6.26
CA PHE A 154 -3.50 -19.10 5.34
C PHE A 154 -4.45 -20.22 5.83
N PHE A 155 -4.56 -20.41 7.15
CA PHE A 155 -5.38 -21.46 7.76
C PHE A 155 -6.73 -20.97 8.32
N ARG A 156 -7.12 -19.72 7.97
CA ARG A 156 -8.36 -19.03 8.41
C ARG A 156 -9.64 -19.87 8.30
N LYS A 157 -9.71 -20.83 7.37
CA LYS A 157 -10.89 -21.68 7.14
C LYS A 157 -10.78 -23.13 7.64
N THR A 158 -9.65 -23.56 8.19
CA THR A 158 -9.38 -25.01 8.37
C THR A 158 -9.10 -25.45 9.82
N SER A 159 -8.77 -24.56 10.76
CA SER A 159 -8.44 -24.96 12.14
C SER A 159 -9.08 -24.05 13.21
N PRO A 160 -10.12 -24.53 13.91
CA PRO A 160 -10.74 -23.86 15.07
C PRO A 160 -9.74 -23.49 16.19
N ASP A 161 -8.65 -24.25 16.34
CA ASP A 161 -7.68 -24.06 17.41
C ASP A 161 -6.79 -22.81 17.22
N VAL A 162 -6.59 -22.37 15.97
CA VAL A 162 -5.86 -21.11 15.66
C VAL A 162 -6.71 -19.90 16.06
N VAL A 163 -8.02 -19.99 15.82
CA VAL A 163 -9.01 -19.01 16.25
C VAL A 163 -9.07 -18.95 17.78
N GLU A 164 -9.03 -20.08 18.47
CA GLU A 164 -9.02 -20.10 19.94
C GLU A 164 -7.74 -19.49 20.54
N LEU A 165 -6.56 -19.74 19.97
CA LEU A 165 -5.30 -19.11 20.44
C LEU A 165 -5.30 -17.59 20.22
N TYR A 166 -5.84 -17.13 19.09
CA TYR A 166 -5.98 -15.69 18.81
C TYR A 166 -7.01 -15.04 19.74
N ARG A 167 -8.16 -15.70 19.97
CA ARG A 167 -9.15 -15.28 20.97
C ARG A 167 -8.57 -15.25 22.38
N ALA A 168 -7.84 -16.28 22.79
CA ALA A 168 -7.20 -16.32 24.11
C ALA A 168 -6.18 -15.18 24.31
N ARG A 169 -5.47 -14.77 23.25
CA ARG A 169 -4.58 -13.59 23.28
C ARG A 169 -5.34 -12.28 23.40
N ILE A 170 -6.48 -12.13 22.72
CA ILE A 170 -7.37 -10.97 22.87
C ILE A 170 -7.94 -10.94 24.30
N THR A 171 -8.45 -12.07 24.80
CA THR A 171 -9.01 -12.20 26.16
C THR A 171 -7.98 -11.94 27.26
N PHE A 172 -6.76 -12.49 27.15
CA PHE A 172 -5.68 -12.21 28.12
C PHE A 172 -5.25 -10.75 28.11
N ASN A 173 -5.29 -10.08 26.95
CA ASN A 173 -4.97 -8.67 26.87
C ASN A 173 -6.06 -7.78 27.48
N LEU A 174 -7.33 -8.21 27.52
CA LEU A 174 -8.45 -7.42 28.08
C LEU A 174 -8.33 -7.17 29.60
N GLU A 175 -7.59 -8.00 30.36
CA GLU A 175 -7.52 -7.92 31.83
C GLU A 175 -6.49 -6.91 32.37
N LYS A 176 -5.55 -6.41 31.54
CA LYS A 176 -4.53 -5.44 31.99
C LYS A 176 -5.05 -4.00 31.87
N PRO A 177 -4.53 -3.01 32.62
CA PRO A 177 -4.76 -1.60 32.30
C PRO A 177 -4.29 -1.29 30.87
N TYR A 178 -4.99 -0.41 30.14
CA TYR A 178 -4.50 0.09 28.85
C TYR A 178 -3.30 1.01 29.12
N GLU A 179 -2.09 0.47 29.03
CA GLU A 179 -0.85 1.18 29.33
C GLU A 179 0.15 0.93 28.20
N LYS A 180 0.33 1.95 27.36
CA LYS A 180 1.27 1.93 26.23
C LYS A 180 2.32 3.02 26.40
N LYS A 181 3.56 2.76 25.98
CA LYS A 181 4.62 3.78 25.94
C LYS A 181 4.22 4.99 25.09
N GLY A 182 3.45 4.78 24.02
CA GLY A 182 2.93 5.83 23.16
C GLY A 182 2.06 6.86 23.88
N LEU A 183 1.52 6.57 25.07
CA LEU A 183 0.79 7.55 25.88
C LEU A 183 1.71 8.60 26.53
N TYR A 184 3.02 8.42 26.52
CA TYR A 184 3.94 9.27 27.27
C TYR A 184 4.98 9.98 26.40
N VAL A 185 4.96 9.74 25.09
CA VAL A 185 5.85 10.43 24.14
C VAL A 185 5.37 11.84 23.83
N ASN A 186 6.30 12.73 23.48
CA ASN A 186 6.03 14.15 23.26
C ASN A 186 6.14 14.58 21.80
N SER A 187 6.61 13.70 20.93
CA SER A 187 6.82 13.94 19.50
C SER A 187 6.37 12.74 18.65
N VAL A 188 6.10 13.00 17.37
CA VAL A 188 5.71 11.95 16.42
C VAL A 188 6.92 11.06 16.10
N GLU A 189 8.12 11.62 16.10
CA GLU A 189 9.37 10.91 15.89
C GLU A 189 9.63 9.89 17.01
N GLU A 190 9.42 10.29 18.28
CA GLU A 190 9.46 9.35 19.42
C GLU A 190 8.41 8.24 19.28
N MET A 191 7.19 8.59 18.89
CA MET A 191 6.12 7.61 18.66
C MET A 191 6.52 6.59 17.59
N LEU A 192 7.06 7.05 16.47
CA LEU A 192 7.46 6.20 15.35
C LEU A 192 8.67 5.32 15.67
N ALA A 193 9.45 5.64 16.70
CA ALA A 193 10.55 4.80 17.20
C ALA A 193 10.07 3.63 18.08
N LEU A 194 8.81 3.62 18.52
CA LEU A 194 8.26 2.55 19.36
C LEU A 194 7.94 1.27 18.57
N PRO A 195 7.97 0.08 19.20
CA PRO A 195 7.35 -1.12 18.66
C PRO A 195 5.87 -0.90 18.28
N ASP A 196 5.36 -1.59 17.25
CA ASP A 196 3.99 -1.35 16.74
C ASP A 196 2.90 -1.54 17.81
N ASP A 197 3.07 -2.50 18.72
CA ASP A 197 2.15 -2.78 19.82
C ASP A 197 2.12 -1.65 20.87
N GLU A 198 3.21 -0.89 21.00
CA GLU A 198 3.37 0.24 21.93
C GLU A 198 2.93 1.60 21.38
N ILE A 199 2.64 1.68 20.07
CA ILE A 199 2.07 2.87 19.43
C ILE A 199 0.63 3.08 19.92
N ASP A 200 0.26 4.32 20.22
CA ASP A 200 -1.11 4.76 20.49
C ASP A 200 -1.58 5.69 19.35
N LEU A 201 -2.61 5.26 18.60
CA LEU A 201 -3.05 5.95 17.39
C LEU A 201 -3.63 7.34 17.72
N ALA A 202 -4.40 7.43 18.80
CA ALA A 202 -4.99 8.69 19.27
C ALA A 202 -3.92 9.73 19.59
N THR A 203 -2.91 9.35 20.37
CA THR A 203 -1.80 10.25 20.74
C THR A 203 -1.01 10.66 19.51
N THR A 204 -0.77 9.75 18.57
CA THR A 204 -0.10 10.09 17.29
C THR A 204 -0.89 11.15 16.52
N ALA A 205 -2.20 10.96 16.40
CA ALA A 205 -3.06 11.89 15.68
C ALA A 205 -3.12 13.27 16.35
N LEU A 206 -3.17 13.30 17.70
CA LEU A 206 -3.18 14.54 18.47
C LEU A 206 -1.83 15.28 18.42
N LEU A 207 -0.70 14.58 18.39
CA LEU A 207 0.63 15.19 18.23
C LEU A 207 0.76 15.90 16.88
N LEU A 208 0.41 15.22 15.80
CA LEU A 208 0.38 15.81 14.45
C LEU A 208 -0.60 16.99 14.37
N SER A 209 -1.78 16.84 14.97
CA SER A 209 -2.80 17.89 15.00
C SER A 209 -2.38 19.13 15.79
N ARG A 210 -1.63 18.95 16.89
CA ARG A 210 -1.07 20.06 17.69
C ARG A 210 -0.04 20.83 16.90
N GLU A 211 0.85 20.13 16.20
CA GLU A 211 1.85 20.78 15.35
C GLU A 211 1.20 21.55 14.19
N ALA A 212 0.24 20.93 13.50
CA ALA A 212 -0.51 21.58 12.43
C ALA A 212 -1.31 22.78 12.94
N SER A 213 -1.96 22.67 14.10
CA SER A 213 -2.71 23.77 14.72
C SER A 213 -1.81 24.96 15.07
N ALA A 214 -0.62 24.70 15.61
CA ALA A 214 0.34 25.74 15.92
C ALA A 214 0.75 26.48 14.64
N LYS A 215 1.01 25.74 13.57
CA LYS A 215 1.46 26.30 12.30
C LYS A 215 0.37 26.99 11.49
N LEU A 216 -0.87 26.51 11.51
CA LEU A 216 -1.97 27.02 10.68
C LEU A 216 -2.76 28.12 11.39
N PHE A 217 -2.90 28.01 12.70
CA PHE A 217 -3.84 28.83 13.48
C PHE A 217 -3.17 29.57 14.62
N ASN A 218 -1.86 29.40 14.83
CA ASN A 218 -1.14 29.90 16.00
C ASN A 218 -1.82 29.48 17.32
N LYS A 219 -2.31 28.24 17.37
CA LYS A 219 -3.02 27.65 18.52
C LYS A 219 -2.38 26.34 18.95
N THR A 220 -2.36 26.10 20.25
CA THR A 220 -1.98 24.82 20.85
C THR A 220 -3.13 24.30 21.71
N PHE A 221 -3.07 23.03 22.10
CA PHE A 221 -4.04 22.40 22.98
C PHE A 221 -3.39 21.31 23.84
N ASP A 222 -4.06 20.96 24.93
CA ASP A 222 -3.64 19.87 25.81
C ASP A 222 -4.04 18.50 25.24
N ILE A 223 -3.05 17.70 24.88
CA ILE A 223 -3.24 16.34 24.37
C ILE A 223 -3.93 15.46 25.41
N VAL A 224 -3.59 15.62 26.70
CA VAL A 224 -4.16 14.79 27.77
C VAL A 224 -5.67 15.00 27.88
N ALA A 225 -6.13 16.25 27.78
CA ALA A 225 -7.55 16.58 27.77
C ALA A 225 -8.34 15.86 26.65
N TYR A 226 -7.80 15.81 25.42
CA TYR A 226 -8.45 15.09 24.31
C TYR A 226 -8.37 13.57 24.44
N ARG A 227 -7.29 13.02 25.01
CA ARG A 227 -7.24 11.59 25.34
C ARG A 227 -8.29 11.21 26.36
N ASN A 228 -8.43 11.99 27.43
CA ASN A 228 -9.49 11.79 28.41
C ASN A 228 -10.89 11.92 27.81
N LYS A 229 -11.05 12.71 26.74
CA LYS A 229 -12.31 12.77 25.97
C LYS A 229 -12.57 11.45 25.22
N ILE A 230 -11.55 10.88 24.58
CA ILE A 230 -11.62 9.56 23.93
C ILE A 230 -11.89 8.46 24.97
N ASP A 231 -11.24 8.49 26.14
CA ASP A 231 -11.47 7.51 27.21
C ASP A 231 -12.91 7.56 27.73
N ARG A 232 -13.49 8.75 27.93
CA ARG A 232 -14.91 8.88 28.26
C ARG A 232 -15.84 8.32 27.18
N MET A 233 -15.49 8.50 25.90
CA MET A 233 -16.25 7.89 24.81
C MET A 233 -16.19 6.36 24.85
N VAL A 234 -15.04 5.80 25.22
CA VAL A 234 -14.86 4.35 25.40
C VAL A 234 -15.72 3.85 26.56
N ASP A 235 -15.70 4.52 27.71
CA ASP A 235 -16.50 4.17 28.89
C ASP A 235 -18.00 4.16 28.56
N ASP A 236 -18.47 5.18 27.84
CA ASP A 236 -19.86 5.25 27.38
C ASP A 236 -20.20 4.07 26.45
N VAL A 237 -19.37 3.77 25.46
CA VAL A 237 -19.62 2.68 24.51
C VAL A 237 -19.63 1.32 25.23
N LEU A 238 -18.67 1.08 26.13
CA LEU A 238 -18.60 -0.16 26.90
C LEU A 238 -19.84 -0.35 27.79
N THR A 239 -20.39 0.75 28.32
CA THR A 239 -21.65 0.72 29.07
C THR A 239 -22.82 0.25 28.21
N GLU A 240 -22.93 0.72 26.96
CA GLU A 240 -23.99 0.31 26.03
C GLU A 240 -23.79 -1.13 25.51
N ILE A 241 -22.55 -1.58 25.32
CA ILE A 241 -22.22 -2.96 24.90
C ILE A 241 -22.57 -3.96 26.02
N GLY A 242 -22.30 -3.61 27.27
CA GLY A 242 -22.46 -4.49 28.42
C GLY A 242 -21.55 -5.72 28.34
N THR A 243 -22.12 -6.92 28.48
CA THR A 243 -21.38 -8.20 28.47
C THR A 243 -21.47 -8.94 27.13
N GLU A 244 -22.02 -8.32 26.10
CA GLU A 244 -22.18 -8.94 24.79
C GLU A 244 -20.82 -9.06 24.07
N THR A 245 -20.61 -10.19 23.39
CA THR A 245 -19.33 -10.51 22.73
C THR A 245 -19.47 -10.70 21.21
N ARG A 246 -20.69 -10.70 20.67
CA ARG A 246 -20.93 -10.80 19.22
C ARG A 246 -20.33 -9.61 18.47
N PRO A 247 -19.47 -9.84 17.47
CA PRO A 247 -18.85 -8.76 16.68
C PRO A 247 -19.84 -7.77 16.07
N SER A 248 -20.92 -8.28 15.47
CA SER A 248 -21.96 -7.43 14.85
C SER A 248 -22.66 -6.53 15.86
N TRP A 249 -22.87 -7.00 17.09
CA TRP A 249 -23.43 -6.16 18.15
C TRP A 249 -22.45 -5.06 18.56
N ILE A 250 -21.19 -5.43 18.82
CA ILE A 250 -20.14 -4.48 19.22
C ILE A 250 -19.96 -3.38 18.17
N VAL A 251 -19.85 -3.76 16.90
CA VAL A 251 -19.73 -2.81 15.78
C VAL A 251 -20.97 -1.93 15.68
N ASN A 252 -22.16 -2.50 15.82
CA ASN A 252 -23.41 -1.74 15.79
C ASN A 252 -23.52 -0.72 16.95
N GLU A 253 -23.14 -1.07 18.18
CA GLU A 253 -23.17 -0.13 19.30
C GLU A 253 -22.09 0.96 19.17
N LEU A 254 -20.89 0.63 18.66
CA LEU A 254 -19.90 1.63 18.27
C LEU A 254 -20.47 2.61 17.23
N ASN A 255 -21.08 2.11 16.16
CA ASN A 255 -21.68 2.93 15.11
C ASN A 255 -22.81 3.82 15.65
N LYS A 256 -23.72 3.26 16.45
CA LYS A 256 -24.80 4.03 17.10
C LYS A 256 -24.26 5.11 18.02
N TYR A 257 -23.20 4.82 18.77
CA TYR A 257 -22.60 5.82 19.65
C TYR A 257 -21.93 6.94 18.85
N ILE A 258 -21.03 6.60 17.92
CA ILE A 258 -20.25 7.58 17.14
C ILE A 258 -21.18 8.43 16.25
N TYR A 259 -22.02 7.82 15.44
CA TYR A 259 -22.82 8.53 14.42
C TYR A 259 -24.21 8.90 14.93
N GLY A 260 -24.79 8.10 15.84
CA GLY A 260 -26.12 8.31 16.39
C GLY A 260 -26.13 9.26 17.59
N LYS A 261 -25.35 8.97 18.63
CA LYS A 261 -25.32 9.74 19.90
C LYS A 261 -24.41 10.95 19.81
N GLN A 262 -23.17 10.76 19.37
CA GLN A 262 -22.17 11.82 19.23
C GLN A 262 -22.30 12.62 17.93
N LYS A 263 -23.10 12.14 16.97
CA LYS A 263 -23.40 12.85 15.71
C LYS A 263 -22.17 13.16 14.84
N PHE A 264 -21.12 12.33 14.92
CA PHE A 264 -20.01 12.43 13.98
C PHE A 264 -20.52 12.22 12.55
N SER A 265 -20.02 13.03 11.61
CA SER A 265 -20.44 12.95 10.21
C SER A 265 -19.45 13.65 9.29
N VAL A 266 -19.54 13.36 7.99
CA VAL A 266 -18.85 14.15 6.97
C VAL A 266 -19.51 15.53 6.88
N PRO A 267 -18.72 16.62 6.76
CA PRO A 267 -19.27 17.94 6.54
C PRO A 267 -20.00 18.04 5.19
N GLU A 268 -21.07 18.83 5.15
CA GLU A 268 -21.76 19.14 3.90
C GLU A 268 -20.97 20.21 3.13
N GLY A 269 -20.81 20.02 1.82
CA GLY A 269 -20.10 20.97 0.98
C GLY A 269 -19.48 20.34 -0.27
N ASP A 270 -18.82 21.18 -1.05
CA ASP A 270 -18.05 20.76 -2.21
C ASP A 270 -16.65 20.26 -1.80
N ALA A 271 -15.84 19.88 -2.78
CA ALA A 271 -14.48 19.39 -2.53
C ALA A 271 -13.59 20.44 -1.82
N ALA A 272 -13.81 21.74 -2.03
CA ALA A 272 -13.04 22.78 -1.37
C ALA A 272 -13.38 22.86 0.13
N GLU A 273 -14.66 22.69 0.47
CA GLU A 273 -15.09 22.60 1.86
C GLU A 273 -14.51 21.37 2.57
N LEU A 274 -14.48 20.20 1.90
CA LEU A 274 -13.88 18.99 2.47
C LEU A 274 -12.34 19.11 2.71
N GLN A 275 -11.68 20.06 2.05
CA GLN A 275 -10.24 20.33 2.22
C GLN A 275 -9.93 21.29 3.39
N GLN A 276 -10.95 21.85 4.05
CA GLN A 276 -10.74 22.74 5.19
C GLN A 276 -9.97 22.02 6.32
N PRO A 277 -8.91 22.64 6.89
CA PRO A 277 -8.05 21.95 7.85
C PRO A 277 -8.79 21.39 9.07
N ARG A 278 -9.86 22.07 9.51
CA ARG A 278 -10.64 21.68 10.69
C ARG A 278 -11.22 20.25 10.64
N TYR A 279 -11.35 19.66 9.45
CA TYR A 279 -11.88 18.30 9.28
C TYR A 279 -10.81 17.22 9.23
N HIS A 280 -9.53 17.59 9.14
CA HIS A 280 -8.40 16.66 9.06
C HIS A 280 -7.66 16.52 10.40
N LEU A 281 -7.73 17.54 11.26
CA LEU A 281 -7.10 17.55 12.58
C LEU A 281 -7.99 16.86 13.62
N MET A 282 -7.41 15.93 14.39
CA MET A 282 -8.12 15.13 15.39
C MET A 282 -8.81 15.98 16.45
N ASN A 283 -8.15 17.05 16.93
CA ASN A 283 -8.70 17.91 17.99
C ASN A 283 -9.95 18.66 17.52
N THR A 284 -9.90 19.30 16.35
CA THR A 284 -11.05 20.04 15.83
C THR A 284 -12.16 19.11 15.36
N MET A 285 -11.82 17.95 14.79
CA MET A 285 -12.80 16.92 14.43
C MET A 285 -13.58 16.46 15.68
N LEU A 286 -12.89 16.22 16.80
CA LEU A 286 -13.52 15.90 18.09
C LEU A 286 -14.38 17.04 18.66
N ASP A 287 -14.08 18.30 18.37
CA ASP A 287 -14.83 19.44 18.90
C ASP A 287 -16.09 19.76 18.09
N TYR A 288 -16.03 19.59 16.78
CA TYR A 288 -17.14 19.90 15.87
C TYR A 288 -17.95 18.68 15.47
N ASN A 289 -17.49 17.47 15.81
CA ASN A 289 -18.05 16.20 15.39
C ASN A 289 -18.16 16.09 13.86
N LYS A 290 -17.19 16.69 13.14
CA LYS A 290 -17.13 16.71 11.68
C LYS A 290 -15.75 16.31 11.21
N GLY A 291 -15.67 15.31 10.34
CA GLY A 291 -14.40 14.78 9.85
C GLY A 291 -14.51 14.19 8.45
N VAL A 292 -13.36 14.00 7.81
CA VAL A 292 -13.23 13.26 6.55
C VAL A 292 -12.82 11.80 6.79
N CYS A 293 -12.76 10.99 5.73
CA CYS A 293 -12.47 9.54 5.77
C CYS A 293 -11.35 9.17 6.73
N MET A 294 -10.20 9.83 6.61
CA MET A 294 -9.03 9.50 7.42
C MET A 294 -9.22 9.84 8.90
N SER A 295 -9.77 11.03 9.21
CA SER A 295 -9.98 11.48 10.59
C SER A 295 -11.06 10.69 11.33
N LEU A 296 -12.16 10.35 10.66
CA LEU A 296 -13.24 9.54 11.23
C LEU A 296 -12.79 8.08 11.43
N SER A 297 -12.03 7.53 10.48
CA SER A 297 -11.42 6.21 10.62
C SER A 297 -10.42 6.16 11.77
N LEU A 298 -9.60 7.20 11.98
CA LEU A 298 -8.70 7.26 13.12
C LEU A 298 -9.43 7.39 14.46
N LEU A 299 -10.54 8.11 14.53
CA LEU A 299 -11.39 8.11 15.73
C LEU A 299 -11.87 6.69 16.04
N TYR A 300 -12.42 6.01 15.02
CA TYR A 300 -12.92 4.65 15.17
C TYR A 300 -11.82 3.69 15.64
N LEU A 301 -10.65 3.73 15.00
CA LEU A 301 -9.50 2.92 15.38
C LEU A 301 -9.00 3.24 16.78
N SER A 302 -9.01 4.51 17.18
CA SER A 302 -8.60 4.94 18.52
C SER A 302 -9.53 4.38 19.60
N LEU A 303 -10.86 4.43 19.38
CA LEU A 303 -11.84 3.84 20.31
C LEU A 303 -11.67 2.31 20.37
N ALA A 304 -11.59 1.66 19.20
CA ALA A 304 -11.41 0.23 19.11
C ALA A 304 -10.10 -0.24 19.76
N GLU A 305 -9.02 0.52 19.61
CA GLU A 305 -7.72 0.24 20.23
C GLU A 305 -7.80 0.30 21.76
N ARG A 306 -8.46 1.32 22.33
CA ARG A 306 -8.69 1.42 23.79
C ARG A 306 -9.55 0.30 24.32
N MET A 307 -10.55 -0.13 23.55
CA MET A 307 -11.41 -1.28 23.84
C MET A 307 -10.76 -2.63 23.52
N ARG A 308 -9.56 -2.63 22.93
CA ARG A 308 -8.80 -3.82 22.48
C ARG A 308 -9.57 -4.72 21.51
N LEU A 309 -10.37 -4.09 20.66
CA LEU A 309 -11.07 -4.77 19.58
C LEU A 309 -10.13 -4.99 18.39
N PRO A 310 -10.28 -6.11 17.65
CA PRO A 310 -9.47 -6.40 16.48
C PRO A 310 -9.99 -5.60 15.27
N VAL A 311 -9.87 -4.28 15.35
CA VAL A 311 -10.25 -3.35 14.26
C VAL A 311 -8.99 -2.77 13.65
N PHE A 312 -8.92 -2.85 12.33
CA PHE A 312 -7.75 -2.48 11.54
C PHE A 312 -8.11 -1.39 10.55
N GLY A 313 -7.15 -0.51 10.25
CA GLY A 313 -7.26 0.35 9.08
C GLY A 313 -7.18 -0.49 7.81
N VAL A 314 -7.85 -0.06 6.74
CA VAL A 314 -7.73 -0.64 5.41
C VAL A 314 -7.69 0.49 4.40
N VAL A 315 -6.66 0.48 3.55
CA VAL A 315 -6.49 1.46 2.47
C VAL A 315 -6.84 0.84 1.12
N VAL A 316 -7.51 1.60 0.28
CA VAL A 316 -7.75 1.32 -1.14
C VAL A 316 -7.33 2.56 -1.94
N PRO A 317 -7.15 2.48 -3.27
CA PRO A 317 -6.75 3.64 -4.05
C PRO A 317 -7.68 4.85 -3.81
N GLY A 318 -7.16 5.89 -3.16
CA GLY A 318 -7.90 7.13 -2.89
C GLY A 318 -8.89 7.08 -1.71
N HIS A 319 -9.03 5.95 -1.01
CA HIS A 319 -10.00 5.82 0.08
C HIS A 319 -9.48 4.96 1.24
N PHE A 320 -10.01 5.21 2.44
CA PHE A 320 -9.58 4.55 3.68
C PHE A 320 -10.79 4.27 4.57
N PHE A 321 -10.92 3.01 5.00
CA PHE A 321 -12.00 2.56 5.88
C PHE A 321 -11.43 1.70 7.02
N VAL A 322 -12.30 1.21 7.90
CA VAL A 322 -11.90 0.35 9.02
C VAL A 322 -12.56 -1.01 8.93
N ARG A 323 -11.88 -2.06 9.38
CA ARG A 323 -12.37 -3.44 9.32
C ARG A 323 -12.26 -4.09 10.67
N TYR A 324 -13.37 -4.60 11.18
CA TYR A 324 -13.33 -5.59 12.25
C TYR A 324 -12.90 -6.94 11.65
N ASP A 325 -11.88 -7.59 12.22
CA ASP A 325 -11.42 -8.91 11.80
C ASP A 325 -10.88 -9.73 12.98
N ASP A 326 -11.70 -10.59 13.57
CA ASP A 326 -11.28 -11.54 14.63
C ASP A 326 -10.79 -12.88 14.07
N LEU A 327 -10.44 -12.92 12.77
CA LEU A 327 -10.13 -14.10 11.96
C LEU A 327 -11.33 -15.02 11.62
N VAL A 328 -12.48 -14.82 12.24
CA VAL A 328 -13.72 -15.60 11.99
C VAL A 328 -14.76 -14.75 11.27
N HIS A 329 -14.88 -13.51 11.70
CA HIS A 329 -15.83 -12.52 11.26
C HIS A 329 -15.05 -11.35 10.69
N THR A 330 -15.41 -10.95 9.48
CA THR A 330 -14.87 -9.76 8.84
C THR A 330 -16.02 -8.80 8.55
N ILE A 331 -15.92 -7.56 9.04
CA ILE A 331 -16.92 -6.51 8.83
C ILE A 331 -16.18 -5.27 8.35
N ASN A 332 -16.34 -4.90 7.08
CA ASN A 332 -15.80 -3.64 6.55
C ASN A 332 -16.78 -2.51 6.89
N ILE A 333 -16.30 -1.45 7.52
CA ILE A 333 -17.10 -0.38 8.12
C ILE A 333 -16.69 0.94 7.47
N GLU A 334 -17.63 1.55 6.75
CA GLU A 334 -17.41 2.80 6.05
C GLU A 334 -17.74 4.01 6.93
N THR A 335 -16.68 4.68 7.41
CA THR A 335 -16.82 5.76 8.40
C THR A 335 -17.38 7.06 7.82
N THR A 336 -17.26 7.26 6.51
CA THR A 336 -17.81 8.42 5.79
C THR A 336 -19.31 8.32 5.54
N ILE A 337 -19.88 7.13 5.66
CA ILE A 337 -21.32 6.86 5.47
C ILE A 337 -21.90 6.18 6.71
N LEU A 338 -21.54 6.75 7.86
CA LEU A 338 -22.14 6.47 9.17
C LEU A 338 -21.98 5.01 9.62
N GLY A 339 -20.84 4.40 9.30
CA GLY A 339 -20.52 3.03 9.71
C GLY A 339 -21.21 1.96 8.88
N ARG A 340 -21.72 2.31 7.69
CA ARG A 340 -22.36 1.34 6.80
C ARG A 340 -21.39 0.20 6.46
N GLU A 341 -21.93 -1.01 6.49
CA GLU A 341 -21.14 -2.21 6.21
C GLU A 341 -21.15 -2.54 4.72
N PHE A 342 -19.98 -2.93 4.19
CA PHE A 342 -19.84 -3.47 2.84
C PHE A 342 -19.12 -4.80 2.85
N ASN A 343 -19.51 -5.68 1.93
CA ASN A 343 -18.80 -6.95 1.72
C ASN A 343 -17.62 -6.76 0.77
N ASP A 344 -16.76 -7.77 0.66
CA ASP A 344 -15.59 -7.73 -0.21
C ASP A 344 -15.96 -7.57 -1.70
N ALA A 345 -17.14 -8.05 -2.11
CA ALA A 345 -17.60 -7.92 -3.49
C ALA A 345 -17.81 -6.46 -3.90
N HIS A 346 -18.13 -5.56 -2.96
CA HIS A 346 -18.21 -4.12 -3.22
C HIS A 346 -16.87 -3.57 -3.68
N TYR A 347 -15.80 -3.80 -2.90
CA TYR A 347 -14.47 -3.30 -3.21
C TYR A 347 -13.81 -4.03 -4.40
N GLN A 348 -14.11 -5.31 -4.62
CA GLN A 348 -13.68 -6.02 -5.84
C GLN A 348 -14.25 -5.38 -7.10
N LYS A 349 -15.53 -4.96 -7.05
CA LYS A 349 -16.19 -4.32 -8.18
C LYS A 349 -15.61 -2.92 -8.43
N GLU A 350 -15.34 -2.17 -7.37
CA GLU A 350 -14.83 -0.81 -7.47
C GLU A 350 -13.33 -0.78 -7.84
N TYR A 351 -12.56 -1.73 -7.36
CA TYR A 351 -11.11 -1.83 -7.54
C TYR A 351 -10.72 -3.23 -8.05
N PRO A 352 -10.94 -3.55 -9.35
CA PRO A 352 -10.82 -4.90 -9.89
C PRO A 352 -9.43 -5.56 -9.83
N ASN A 353 -8.38 -4.82 -9.41
CA ASN A 353 -7.03 -5.34 -9.23
C ASN A 353 -6.46 -5.11 -7.81
N ILE A 354 -7.31 -4.79 -6.83
CA ILE A 354 -6.84 -4.39 -5.50
C ILE A 354 -6.24 -5.54 -4.66
N TYR A 355 -6.54 -6.79 -5.02
CA TYR A 355 -6.11 -7.98 -4.28
C TYR A 355 -4.73 -8.50 -4.67
N THR A 356 -3.95 -7.72 -5.42
CA THR A 356 -2.56 -8.08 -5.74
C THR A 356 -1.72 -8.10 -4.47
N SER A 357 -0.94 -9.17 -4.27
CA SER A 357 -0.12 -9.37 -3.07
C SER A 357 0.99 -8.32 -2.88
N GLU A 358 1.29 -7.58 -3.95
CA GLU A 358 2.39 -6.61 -4.08
C GLU A 358 2.14 -5.27 -3.39
N THR A 359 0.93 -5.01 -2.88
CA THR A 359 0.57 -3.71 -2.28
C THR A 359 0.07 -3.86 -0.84
N MET A 360 0.04 -2.75 -0.10
CA MET A 360 -0.63 -2.70 1.21
C MET A 360 -2.16 -2.56 1.09
N TYR A 361 -2.68 -2.42 -0.13
CA TYR A 361 -4.11 -2.23 -0.35
C TYR A 361 -4.92 -3.42 0.12
N TYR A 362 -6.09 -3.13 0.66
CA TYR A 362 -7.09 -4.09 1.10
C TYR A 362 -6.67 -5.05 2.23
N LYS A 363 -5.45 -4.91 2.76
CA LYS A 363 -4.95 -5.66 3.91
C LYS A 363 -5.35 -4.98 5.22
N ASN A 364 -5.35 -5.76 6.30
CA ASN A 364 -5.48 -5.22 7.64
C ASN A 364 -4.15 -4.56 8.00
N LEU A 365 -4.18 -3.23 8.15
CA LEU A 365 -2.97 -2.46 8.38
C LEU A 365 -2.52 -2.58 9.84
N THR A 366 -1.21 -2.67 10.04
CA THR A 366 -0.55 -2.41 11.32
C THR A 366 -0.76 -0.95 11.76
N LYS A 367 -0.40 -0.61 13.00
CA LYS A 367 -0.52 0.79 13.45
C LYS A 367 0.45 1.69 12.72
N ARG A 368 1.66 1.17 12.48
CA ARG A 368 2.71 1.81 11.69
C ARG A 368 2.24 2.10 10.27
N GLU A 369 1.60 1.13 9.62
CA GLU A 369 1.02 1.33 8.29
C GLU A 369 -0.14 2.32 8.29
N THR A 370 -1.02 2.24 9.28
CA THR A 370 -2.11 3.20 9.49
C THR A 370 -1.58 4.62 9.63
N ILE A 371 -0.48 4.81 10.39
CA ILE A 371 0.19 6.10 10.53
C ILE A 371 0.84 6.55 9.21
N GLY A 372 1.41 5.63 8.42
CA GLY A 372 1.87 5.93 7.06
C GLY A 372 0.77 6.51 6.17
N CYS A 373 -0.42 5.88 6.17
CA CYS A 373 -1.60 6.41 5.48
C CYS A 373 -2.06 7.77 6.02
N TYR A 374 -1.96 7.98 7.33
CA TYR A 374 -2.31 9.25 7.96
C TYR A 374 -1.35 10.38 7.57
N LEU A 375 -0.04 10.12 7.63
CA LEU A 375 1.01 11.06 7.23
C LEU A 375 0.89 11.41 5.74
N ASN A 376 0.55 10.44 4.88
CA ASN A 376 0.24 10.68 3.48
C ASN A 376 -0.94 11.65 3.30
N ASN A 377 -2.03 11.43 4.04
CA ASN A 377 -3.18 12.34 4.04
C ASN A 377 -2.80 13.74 4.51
N PHE A 378 -1.98 13.87 5.55
CA PHE A 378 -1.42 15.15 5.99
C PHE A 378 -0.56 15.82 4.92
N GLY A 379 0.19 15.04 4.15
CA GLY A 379 0.98 15.51 3.01
C GLY A 379 0.10 16.11 1.91
N SER A 380 -0.94 15.38 1.49
CA SER A 380 -1.94 15.89 0.54
C SER A 380 -2.66 17.14 1.07
N PHE A 381 -3.00 17.14 2.36
CA PHE A 381 -3.59 18.29 3.04
C PHE A 381 -2.67 19.52 2.99
N TYR A 382 -1.40 19.40 3.35
CA TYR A 382 -0.44 20.52 3.28
C TYR A 382 -0.20 20.99 1.84
N LEU A 383 -0.15 20.06 0.88
CA LEU A 383 -0.05 20.40 -0.54
C LEU A 383 -1.25 21.26 -1.01
N ALA A 384 -2.48 20.88 -0.63
CA ALA A 384 -3.69 21.66 -0.96
C ALA A 384 -3.65 23.09 -0.37
N GLN A 385 -2.98 23.27 0.77
CA GLN A 385 -2.77 24.57 1.40
C GLN A 385 -1.53 25.32 0.88
N ASN A 386 -0.89 24.83 -0.20
CA ASN A 386 0.36 25.33 -0.76
C ASN A 386 1.52 25.40 0.27
N ARG A 387 1.49 24.54 1.28
CA ARG A 387 2.52 24.42 2.33
C ARG A 387 3.52 23.34 1.98
N LEU A 388 4.31 23.62 0.95
CA LEU A 388 5.11 22.62 0.26
C LEU A 388 6.18 21.98 1.16
N ASP A 389 6.86 22.76 2.02
CA ASP A 389 7.89 22.22 2.92
C ASP A 389 7.32 21.33 4.03
N ASP A 390 6.14 21.68 4.55
CA ASP A 390 5.43 20.84 5.53
C ASP A 390 4.96 19.53 4.89
N ALA A 391 4.46 19.59 3.65
CA ALA A 391 4.09 18.43 2.87
C ALA A 391 5.29 17.51 2.65
N ILE A 392 6.45 18.05 2.21
CA ILE A 392 7.69 17.27 2.02
C ILE A 392 8.07 16.55 3.31
N ARG A 393 8.04 17.23 4.46
CA ARG A 393 8.43 16.64 5.74
C ARG A 393 7.55 15.45 6.11
N VAL A 394 6.22 15.61 6.11
CA VAL A 394 5.31 14.51 6.51
C VAL A 394 5.25 13.39 5.49
N LEU A 395 5.39 13.68 4.19
CA LEU A 395 5.48 12.65 3.14
C LEU A 395 6.78 11.86 3.25
N THR A 396 7.89 12.52 3.59
CA THR A 396 9.16 11.83 3.88
C THR A 396 9.02 10.91 5.09
N MET A 397 8.34 11.34 6.15
CA MET A 397 8.01 10.46 7.29
C MET A 397 7.13 9.29 6.86
N ALA A 398 6.10 9.51 6.03
CA ALA A 398 5.26 8.44 5.50
C ALA A 398 6.09 7.39 4.74
N ILE A 399 7.03 7.83 3.88
CA ILE A 399 7.94 6.94 3.15
C ILE A 399 8.85 6.16 4.09
N GLN A 400 9.40 6.80 5.12
CA GLN A 400 10.28 6.12 6.09
C GLN A 400 9.55 5.03 6.86
N VAL A 401 8.27 5.25 7.17
CA VAL A 401 7.46 4.37 7.99
C VAL A 401 6.83 3.25 7.16
N THR A 402 6.44 3.55 5.92
CA THR A 402 5.84 2.61 4.96
C THR A 402 6.51 2.76 3.58
N PRO A 403 7.72 2.23 3.38
CA PRO A 403 8.49 2.45 2.15
C PRO A 403 7.85 1.82 0.91
N TYR A 404 7.01 0.79 1.08
CA TYR A 404 6.27 0.13 0.00
C TYR A 404 4.89 0.76 -0.28
N PHE A 405 4.51 1.83 0.42
CA PHE A 405 3.29 2.58 0.12
C PHE A 405 3.58 3.59 -0.99
N THR A 406 2.92 3.46 -2.14
CA THR A 406 3.23 4.22 -3.35
C THR A 406 2.75 5.68 -3.31
N GLU A 407 1.68 5.98 -2.58
CA GLU A 407 1.03 7.28 -2.56
C GLU A 407 1.89 8.41 -2.02
N PRO A 408 2.66 8.21 -0.93
CA PRO A 408 3.63 9.19 -0.49
C PRO A 408 4.60 9.63 -1.59
N TYR A 409 5.06 8.72 -2.45
CA TYR A 409 5.95 9.05 -3.57
C TYR A 409 5.22 9.84 -4.66
N ILE A 410 3.96 9.50 -4.95
CA ILE A 410 3.12 10.25 -5.91
C ILE A 410 2.97 11.69 -5.45
N ASN A 411 2.57 11.86 -4.18
CA ASN A 411 2.35 13.16 -3.57
C ASN A 411 3.65 13.95 -3.44
N LEU A 412 4.75 13.31 -3.04
CA LEU A 412 6.05 13.96 -2.90
C LEU A 412 6.59 14.43 -4.25
N GLY A 413 6.47 13.59 -5.28
CA GLY A 413 6.82 13.98 -6.65
C GLY A 413 6.00 15.18 -7.11
N HIS A 414 4.70 15.21 -6.80
CA HIS A 414 3.84 16.33 -7.16
C HIS A 414 4.21 17.62 -6.41
N VAL A 415 4.53 17.52 -5.12
CA VAL A 415 5.01 18.69 -4.34
C VAL A 415 6.28 19.27 -4.97
N TYR A 416 7.25 18.41 -5.34
CA TYR A 416 8.47 18.88 -6.01
C TYR A 416 8.20 19.48 -7.39
N GLN A 417 7.24 18.96 -8.17
CA GLN A 417 6.81 19.59 -9.42
C GLN A 417 6.25 21.00 -9.20
N VAL A 418 5.42 21.20 -8.18
CA VAL A 418 4.86 22.51 -7.84
C VAL A 418 5.96 23.49 -7.39
N LYS A 419 7.02 23.00 -6.75
CA LYS A 419 8.23 23.78 -6.41
C LYS A 419 9.17 24.04 -7.59
N ASP A 420 8.88 23.51 -8.78
CA ASP A 420 9.77 23.50 -9.95
C ASP A 420 11.12 22.75 -9.70
N GLU A 421 11.14 21.86 -8.72
CA GLU A 421 12.29 21.02 -8.36
C GLU A 421 12.23 19.70 -9.16
N LEU A 422 12.29 19.79 -10.49
CA LEU A 422 12.01 18.68 -11.41
C LEU A 422 12.89 17.45 -11.20
N ASP A 423 14.17 17.61 -10.84
CA ASP A 423 15.06 16.47 -10.57
C ASP A 423 14.65 15.68 -9.31
N LEU A 424 14.19 16.38 -8.27
CA LEU A 424 13.69 15.76 -7.05
C LEU A 424 12.33 15.10 -7.29
N ALA A 425 11.48 15.70 -8.13
CA ALA A 425 10.23 15.09 -8.56
C ALA A 425 10.47 13.77 -9.31
N ALA A 426 11.35 13.77 -10.31
CA ALA A 426 11.72 12.55 -11.04
C ALA A 426 12.28 11.48 -10.11
N LYS A 427 13.12 11.88 -9.13
CA LYS A 427 13.66 10.96 -8.13
C LYS A 427 12.54 10.34 -7.29
N ALA A 428 11.62 11.13 -6.75
CA ALA A 428 10.52 10.63 -5.94
C ALA A 428 9.65 9.62 -6.71
N TYR A 429 9.29 9.93 -7.96
CA TYR A 429 8.53 9.00 -8.81
C TYR A 429 9.28 7.70 -9.09
N LYS A 430 10.57 7.79 -9.44
CA LYS A 430 11.43 6.61 -9.68
C LYS A 430 11.58 5.73 -8.45
N GLU A 431 11.71 6.32 -7.25
CA GLU A 431 11.77 5.54 -6.01
C GLU A 431 10.46 4.78 -5.76
N GLY A 432 9.30 5.40 -5.99
CA GLY A 432 8.01 4.71 -5.91
C GLY A 432 7.88 3.55 -6.92
N LEU A 433 8.40 3.73 -8.14
CA LEU A 433 8.38 2.72 -9.19
C LEU A 433 9.24 1.49 -8.86
N LYS A 434 10.15 1.56 -7.89
CA LYS A 434 10.88 0.37 -7.40
C LYS A 434 9.96 -0.63 -6.70
N PHE A 435 8.86 -0.15 -6.10
CA PHE A 435 7.90 -1.00 -5.38
C PHE A 435 6.72 -1.42 -6.27
N ASN A 436 6.36 -0.59 -7.24
CA ASN A 436 5.38 -0.95 -8.27
C ASN A 436 5.80 -0.33 -9.61
N SER A 437 6.49 -1.12 -10.43
CA SER A 437 7.14 -0.67 -11.67
C SER A 437 6.16 -0.27 -12.78
N VAL A 438 4.90 -0.67 -12.66
CA VAL A 438 3.83 -0.36 -13.62
C VAL A 438 2.81 0.61 -13.04
N HIS A 439 3.08 1.24 -11.89
CA HIS A 439 2.10 2.10 -11.23
C HIS A 439 1.76 3.32 -12.07
N GLN A 440 0.53 3.33 -12.62
CA GLN A 440 0.03 4.33 -13.56
C GLN A 440 0.33 5.79 -13.16
N LYS A 441 -0.06 6.20 -11.94
CA LYS A 441 0.13 7.60 -11.48
C LYS A 441 1.60 8.01 -11.33
N LEU A 442 2.48 7.06 -10.97
CA LEU A 442 3.91 7.33 -10.84
C LEU A 442 4.54 7.49 -12.23
N LEU A 443 4.20 6.62 -13.19
CA LEU A 443 4.63 6.72 -14.58
C LEU A 443 4.12 8.01 -15.25
N LEU A 444 2.84 8.35 -15.03
CA LEU A 444 2.26 9.61 -15.52
C LEU A 444 2.97 10.83 -14.93
N GLY A 445 3.22 10.83 -13.61
CA GLY A 445 3.98 11.89 -12.95
C GLY A 445 5.40 12.03 -13.51
N LEU A 446 6.11 10.92 -13.69
CA LEU A 446 7.45 10.90 -14.26
C LEU A 446 7.49 11.39 -15.71
N GLY A 447 6.54 10.95 -16.54
CA GLY A 447 6.41 11.43 -17.91
C GLY A 447 6.13 12.93 -17.98
N ARG A 448 5.28 13.47 -17.08
CA ARG A 448 5.07 14.92 -16.95
C ARG A 448 6.36 15.65 -16.57
N VAL A 449 7.16 15.11 -15.67
CA VAL A 449 8.47 15.70 -15.31
C VAL A 449 9.42 15.73 -16.51
N TYR A 450 9.57 14.62 -17.25
CA TYR A 450 10.41 14.60 -18.45
C TYR A 450 9.93 15.59 -19.50
N PHE A 451 8.62 15.71 -19.70
CA PHE A 451 8.05 16.69 -20.61
C PHE A 451 8.43 18.12 -20.21
N LEU A 452 8.30 18.47 -18.92
CA LEU A 452 8.68 19.79 -18.39
C LEU A 452 10.19 20.08 -18.52
N LYS A 453 11.04 19.04 -18.47
CA LYS A 453 12.48 19.14 -18.71
C LYS A 453 12.84 19.27 -20.21
N GLY A 454 11.88 19.09 -21.11
CA GLY A 454 12.11 19.06 -22.57
C GLY A 454 12.51 17.69 -23.12
N ASP A 455 12.56 16.66 -22.28
CA ASP A 455 12.91 15.28 -22.65
C ASP A 455 11.67 14.55 -23.23
N ILE A 456 11.14 15.05 -24.35
CA ILE A 456 9.83 14.63 -24.90
C ILE A 456 9.78 13.13 -25.23
N ASP A 457 10.88 12.55 -25.72
CA ASP A 457 10.94 11.12 -26.04
C ASP A 457 10.82 10.24 -24.80
N MET A 458 11.50 10.61 -23.71
CA MET A 458 11.39 9.93 -22.42
C MET A 458 9.97 10.09 -21.86
N ALA A 459 9.37 11.27 -21.99
CA ALA A 459 7.98 11.49 -21.55
C ALA A 459 7.00 10.54 -22.27
N LEU A 460 7.13 10.40 -23.58
CA LEU A 460 6.30 9.49 -24.37
C LEU A 460 6.52 8.02 -24.02
N GLU A 461 7.74 7.61 -23.65
CA GLU A 461 8.02 6.25 -23.17
C GLU A 461 7.26 5.96 -21.86
N GLU A 462 7.37 6.84 -20.88
CA GLU A 462 6.68 6.69 -19.59
C GLU A 462 5.15 6.72 -19.76
N PHE A 463 4.62 7.60 -20.60
CA PHE A 463 3.18 7.64 -20.87
C PHE A 463 2.67 6.37 -21.57
N LYS A 464 3.45 5.78 -22.48
CA LYS A 464 3.11 4.50 -23.11
C LYS A 464 3.10 3.37 -22.08
N MET A 465 4.05 3.35 -21.15
CA MET A 465 4.05 2.39 -20.04
C MET A 465 2.83 2.59 -19.14
N ALA A 466 2.49 3.83 -18.80
CA ALA A 466 1.31 4.15 -17.99
C ALA A 466 0.02 3.63 -18.65
N ARG A 467 -0.12 3.83 -19.97
CA ARG A 467 -1.25 3.31 -20.75
C ARG A 467 -1.32 1.80 -20.75
N ALA A 468 -0.18 1.12 -20.88
CA ALA A 468 -0.13 -0.33 -20.86
C ALA A 468 -0.64 -0.91 -19.52
N SER A 469 -0.47 -0.18 -18.41
CA SER A 469 -0.96 -0.60 -17.09
C SER A 469 -2.44 -0.31 -16.84
N ALA A 470 -3.01 0.76 -17.39
CA ALA A 470 -4.32 1.28 -16.97
C ALA A 470 -5.37 1.35 -18.09
N GLY A 471 -5.01 0.97 -19.33
CA GLY A 471 -5.89 1.11 -20.48
C GLY A 471 -6.07 2.55 -20.92
N ASN A 472 -7.23 2.88 -21.49
CA ASN A 472 -7.52 4.17 -22.10
C ASN A 472 -7.92 5.25 -21.07
N ASP A 473 -7.03 5.56 -20.12
CA ASP A 473 -7.20 6.70 -19.23
C ASP A 473 -7.10 8.04 -20.03
N PRO A 474 -8.12 8.92 -19.94
CA PRO A 474 -8.15 10.19 -20.66
C PRO A 474 -6.98 11.13 -20.34
N GLU A 475 -6.49 11.12 -19.08
CA GLU A 475 -5.40 11.97 -18.65
C GLU A 475 -4.09 11.57 -19.33
N ILE A 476 -3.83 10.27 -19.44
CA ILE A 476 -2.65 9.75 -20.15
C ILE A 476 -2.71 10.14 -21.62
N GLY A 477 -3.84 9.93 -22.28
CA GLY A 477 -3.98 10.26 -23.71
C GLY A 477 -3.91 11.77 -23.98
N TYR A 478 -4.42 12.61 -23.07
CA TYR A 478 -4.19 14.06 -23.13
C TYR A 478 -2.70 14.40 -23.08
N HIS A 479 -1.95 13.87 -22.11
CA HIS A 479 -0.51 14.15 -21.98
C HIS A 479 0.32 13.58 -23.14
N MET A 480 -0.06 12.44 -23.70
CA MET A 480 0.54 11.94 -24.95
C MET A 480 0.23 12.85 -26.13
N GLY A 481 -0.99 13.38 -26.23
CA GLY A 481 -1.37 14.37 -27.24
C GLY A 481 -0.52 15.64 -27.15
N VAL A 482 -0.34 16.17 -25.94
CA VAL A 482 0.55 17.33 -25.67
C VAL A 482 1.98 17.02 -26.09
N ALA A 483 2.51 15.84 -25.74
CA ALA A 483 3.88 15.45 -26.08
C ALA A 483 4.09 15.26 -27.59
N TYR A 484 3.16 14.64 -28.31
CA TYR A 484 3.22 14.52 -29.77
C TYR A 484 3.09 15.87 -30.47
N SER A 485 2.21 16.75 -29.98
CA SER A 485 2.06 18.12 -30.47
C SER A 485 3.37 18.90 -30.35
N ALA A 486 4.04 18.84 -29.19
CA ALA A 486 5.34 19.47 -28.98
C ALA A 486 6.44 18.95 -29.93
N LYS A 487 6.29 17.72 -30.44
CA LYS A 487 7.19 17.10 -31.42
C LYS A 487 6.81 17.42 -32.88
N GLY A 488 5.72 18.15 -33.13
CA GLY A 488 5.17 18.41 -34.45
C GLY A 488 4.44 17.22 -35.08
N MET A 489 4.19 16.16 -34.29
CA MET A 489 3.50 14.95 -34.72
C MET A 489 1.98 15.12 -34.56
N HIS A 490 1.41 16.06 -35.31
CA HIS A 490 0.02 16.49 -35.14
C HIS A 490 -1.02 15.39 -35.39
N THR A 491 -0.77 14.49 -36.35
CA THR A 491 -1.67 13.36 -36.65
C THR A 491 -1.76 12.39 -35.48
N GLU A 492 -0.63 12.08 -34.85
CA GLU A 492 -0.55 11.27 -33.64
C GLU A 492 -1.24 11.98 -32.48
N ALA A 493 -0.99 13.28 -32.29
CA ALA A 493 -1.63 14.06 -31.25
C ALA A 493 -3.17 14.01 -31.35
N ILE A 494 -3.73 14.25 -32.55
CA ILE A 494 -5.17 14.15 -32.81
C ILE A 494 -5.68 12.74 -32.48
N ARG A 495 -4.97 11.68 -32.89
CA ARG A 495 -5.37 10.30 -32.62
C ARG A 495 -5.52 10.05 -31.11
N GLU A 496 -4.53 10.45 -30.33
CA GLU A 496 -4.54 10.24 -28.88
C GLU A 496 -5.63 11.06 -28.18
N LEU A 497 -5.82 12.30 -28.61
CA LEU A 497 -6.84 13.18 -28.05
C LEU A 497 -8.26 12.71 -28.40
N LYS A 498 -8.48 12.16 -29.60
CA LYS A 498 -9.76 11.55 -29.99
C LYS A 498 -10.10 10.31 -29.18
N THR A 499 -9.12 9.49 -28.81
CA THR A 499 -9.35 8.37 -27.90
C THR A 499 -9.69 8.87 -26.50
N SER A 500 -9.04 9.95 -26.05
CA SER A 500 -9.25 10.52 -24.71
C SER A 500 -10.62 11.19 -24.57
N ILE A 501 -11.05 11.98 -25.57
CA ILE A 501 -12.33 12.70 -25.54
C ILE A 501 -13.54 11.74 -25.57
N ALA A 502 -13.39 10.54 -26.14
CA ALA A 502 -14.47 9.55 -26.13
C ALA A 502 -14.84 9.09 -24.71
N ASN A 503 -13.89 9.17 -23.78
CA ASN A 503 -14.08 8.81 -22.37
C ASN A 503 -14.37 10.03 -21.47
N GLU A 504 -13.96 11.24 -21.88
CA GLU A 504 -14.33 12.52 -21.24
C GLU A 504 -14.87 13.54 -22.27
N PRO A 505 -16.14 13.42 -22.69
CA PRO A 505 -16.69 14.23 -23.77
C PRO A 505 -16.76 15.73 -23.50
N ASP A 506 -16.71 16.16 -22.24
CA ASP A 506 -16.83 17.56 -21.83
C ASP A 506 -15.47 18.19 -21.44
N SER A 507 -14.35 17.52 -21.75
CA SER A 507 -13.02 17.92 -21.32
C SER A 507 -12.51 19.14 -22.10
N ILE A 508 -12.64 20.34 -21.50
CA ILE A 508 -12.21 21.62 -22.09
C ILE A 508 -10.77 21.56 -22.59
N LYS A 509 -9.84 21.02 -21.80
CA LYS A 509 -8.40 20.94 -22.14
C LYS A 509 -8.15 20.10 -23.40
N ILE A 510 -8.93 19.04 -23.61
CA ILE A 510 -8.80 18.14 -24.76
C ILE A 510 -9.37 18.81 -26.01
N HIS A 511 -10.56 19.42 -25.92
CA HIS A 511 -11.16 20.17 -27.02
C HIS A 511 -10.30 21.36 -27.47
N GLN A 512 -9.72 22.10 -26.52
CA GLN A 512 -8.79 23.20 -26.82
C GLN A 512 -7.61 22.67 -27.63
N LEU A 513 -6.97 21.59 -27.18
CA LEU A 513 -5.81 21.05 -27.88
C LEU A 513 -6.20 20.48 -29.26
N LEU A 514 -7.31 19.73 -29.36
CA LEU A 514 -7.83 19.25 -30.65
C LEU A 514 -8.07 20.39 -31.64
N ALA A 515 -8.64 21.51 -31.21
CA ALA A 515 -8.87 22.66 -32.08
C ALA A 515 -7.55 23.19 -32.67
N HIS A 516 -6.49 23.27 -31.86
CA HIS A 516 -5.16 23.69 -32.31
C HIS A 516 -4.54 22.65 -33.24
N GLU A 517 -4.60 21.36 -32.90
CA GLU A 517 -4.05 20.30 -33.77
C GLU A 517 -4.76 20.22 -35.12
N TYR A 518 -6.08 20.41 -35.16
CA TYR A 518 -6.84 20.50 -36.42
C TYR A 518 -6.46 21.74 -37.23
N TYR A 519 -6.18 22.87 -36.58
CA TYR A 519 -5.65 24.05 -37.26
C TYR A 519 -4.29 23.75 -37.92
N TYR A 520 -3.35 23.14 -37.18
CA TYR A 520 -2.02 22.81 -37.72
C TYR A 520 -2.07 21.79 -38.86
N THR A 521 -3.04 20.87 -38.85
CA THR A 521 -3.28 19.91 -39.93
C THR A 521 -4.16 20.46 -41.07
N GLN A 522 -4.51 21.75 -41.02
CA GLN A 522 -5.37 22.45 -41.99
C GLN A 522 -6.80 21.88 -42.09
N ASN A 523 -7.23 21.12 -41.09
CA ASN A 523 -8.59 20.60 -40.99
C ASN A 523 -9.51 21.60 -40.28
N TYR A 524 -9.64 22.79 -40.87
CA TYR A 524 -10.29 23.94 -40.23
C TYR A 524 -11.77 23.71 -39.88
N THR A 525 -12.47 22.88 -40.65
CA THR A 525 -13.87 22.51 -40.36
C THR A 525 -13.98 21.80 -39.02
N GLU A 526 -13.09 20.86 -38.73
CA GLU A 526 -13.08 20.18 -37.43
C GLU A 526 -12.60 21.12 -36.32
N ALA A 527 -11.62 21.99 -36.57
CA ALA A 527 -11.21 23.02 -35.61
C ALA A 527 -12.39 23.92 -35.18
N TRP A 528 -13.23 24.34 -36.13
CA TRP A 528 -14.45 25.11 -35.85
C TRP A 528 -15.51 24.32 -35.08
N LYS A 529 -15.62 23.00 -35.31
CA LYS A 529 -16.51 22.13 -34.50
C LYS A 529 -16.05 22.11 -33.04
N GLU A 530 -14.75 21.92 -32.79
CA GLU A 530 -14.22 21.94 -31.42
C GLU A 530 -14.44 23.31 -30.75
N VAL A 531 -14.25 24.41 -31.48
CA VAL A 531 -14.58 25.77 -31.01
C VAL A 531 -16.06 25.91 -30.64
N LYS A 532 -16.97 25.37 -31.45
CA LYS A 532 -18.41 25.38 -31.15
C LYS A 532 -18.71 24.61 -29.86
N THR A 533 -18.10 23.44 -29.68
CA THR A 533 -18.23 22.62 -28.46
C THR A 533 -17.72 23.37 -27.23
N LEU A 534 -16.53 23.99 -27.32
CA LEU A 534 -15.97 24.80 -26.23
C LEU A 534 -16.91 25.92 -25.80
N ARG A 535 -17.56 26.61 -26.75
CA ARG A 535 -18.56 27.64 -26.43
C ARG A 535 -19.81 27.07 -25.78
N SER A 536 -20.30 25.91 -26.23
CA SER A 536 -21.45 25.26 -25.57
C SER A 536 -21.14 24.81 -24.15
N LEU A 537 -19.88 24.49 -23.86
CA LEU A 537 -19.38 24.22 -22.50
C LEU A 537 -19.12 25.49 -21.67
N GLY A 538 -19.45 26.67 -22.21
CA GLY A 538 -19.25 27.96 -21.54
C GLY A 538 -17.78 28.42 -21.49
N HIS A 539 -16.89 27.77 -22.24
CA HIS A 539 -15.47 28.10 -22.23
C HIS A 539 -15.15 29.26 -23.19
N ARG A 540 -14.38 30.24 -22.69
CA ARG A 540 -13.90 31.36 -23.50
C ARG A 540 -12.61 30.96 -24.22
N ILE A 541 -12.67 30.91 -25.54
CA ILE A 541 -11.52 30.59 -26.39
C ILE A 541 -10.59 31.80 -26.50
N ASP A 542 -9.29 31.52 -26.64
CA ASP A 542 -8.27 32.53 -26.89
C ASP A 542 -8.58 33.36 -28.14
N ALA A 543 -8.50 34.69 -28.01
CA ALA A 543 -8.89 35.61 -29.06
C ALA A 543 -7.91 35.61 -30.25
N ASN A 544 -6.62 35.35 -29.99
CA ASN A 544 -5.61 35.26 -31.04
C ASN A 544 -5.82 34.00 -31.87
N PHE A 545 -6.11 32.86 -31.22
CA PHE A 545 -6.46 31.62 -31.91
C PHE A 545 -7.70 31.81 -32.80
N LEU A 546 -8.77 32.44 -32.30
CA LEU A 546 -9.95 32.73 -33.12
C LEU A 546 -9.66 33.63 -34.31
N LYS A 547 -8.75 34.61 -34.15
CA LYS A 547 -8.34 35.49 -35.25
C LYS A 547 -7.63 34.70 -36.35
N ILE A 548 -6.61 33.92 -36.01
CA ILE A 548 -5.84 33.15 -37.00
C ILE A 548 -6.68 32.05 -37.66
N LEU A 549 -7.64 31.46 -36.93
CA LEU A 549 -8.55 30.47 -37.49
C LEU A 549 -9.51 31.10 -38.51
N ARG A 550 -10.07 32.29 -38.23
CA ARG A 550 -10.93 33.03 -39.17
C ARG A 550 -10.21 33.47 -40.44
N GLU A 551 -8.95 33.88 -40.30
CA GLU A 551 -8.11 34.24 -41.45
C GLU A 551 -7.83 33.03 -42.35
N ALA A 552 -7.66 31.83 -41.77
CA ALA A 552 -7.43 30.60 -42.52
C ALA A 552 -8.72 30.00 -43.12
N CYS A 553 -9.83 30.06 -42.38
CA CYS A 553 -11.13 29.56 -42.79
C CYS A 553 -12.22 30.36 -42.06
N PRO A 554 -13.06 31.13 -42.77
CA PRO A 554 -14.18 31.84 -42.15
C PRO A 554 -15.03 30.88 -41.32
N GLU A 555 -15.53 31.39 -40.19
CA GLU A 555 -16.41 30.63 -39.32
C GLU A 555 -17.63 30.15 -40.13
N PRO A 556 -17.92 28.83 -40.19
CA PRO A 556 -19.05 28.33 -40.96
C PRO A 556 -20.33 29.00 -40.47
N GLU A 557 -21.10 29.57 -41.40
CA GLU A 557 -22.46 30.03 -41.10
C GLU A 557 -23.27 28.80 -40.68
N GLY A 558 -23.60 28.73 -39.39
CA GLY A 558 -24.38 27.67 -38.77
C GLY A 558 -25.84 28.04 -38.69
#